data_AF-A0A7H4PA20-F1
#
_entry.id   AF-A0A7H4PA20-F1
#
_cell.length_a   1.000
_cell.length_b   1.000
_cell.length_c   1.000
_cell.angle_alpha   90.00
_cell.angle_beta   90.00
_cell.angle_gamma   90.00
#
_symmetry.space_group_name_H-M   'P 1'
#
loop_
_entity.id
_entity.type
_entity.pdbx_description
1 polymer ?
#
loop_
_entity_poly.entity_id
_entity_poly.type
_entity_poly.pdbx_seq_one_letter_code
_entity_poly.pdbx_strand_id
1 'polypeptide(L)' 'MNRAAEKLAAGERNLDEIIAIAGQELNEKGFRADDIQIRDADTLLALTENSQRAVILMAAWLGEARLIDNQIVALAR' A
#
# COMPACT_ATOMS: atom_id res chain seq x y z
N MET A 1 6.26 1.38 -2.16
CA MET A 1 5.05 1.67 -2.97
C MET A 1 5.03 0.83 -4.25
N ASN A 2 5.92 1.04 -5.22
CA ASN A 2 5.91 0.31 -6.50
C ASN A 2 5.86 -1.22 -6.36
N ARG A 3 6.69 -1.80 -5.49
CA ARG A 3 6.72 -3.26 -5.27
C ARG A 3 5.42 -3.82 -4.70
N ALA A 4 4.76 -3.06 -3.82
CA ALA A 4 3.44 -3.43 -3.29
C ALA A 4 2.38 -3.36 -4.40
N ALA A 5 2.45 -2.35 -5.28
CA ALA A 5 1.57 -2.24 -6.44
C ALA A 5 1.77 -3.40 -7.44
N GLU A 6 3.02 -3.77 -7.72
CA GLU A 6 3.35 -4.91 -8.58
C GLU A 6 2.79 -6.22 -8.02
N LYS A 7 2.94 -6.48 -6.71
CA LYS A 7 2.36 -7.67 -6.06
C LYS A 7 0.83 -7.71 -6.19
N LEU A 8 0.15 -6.59 -5.91
CA LEU A 8 -1.30 -6.49 -6.05
C LEU A 8 -1.77 -6.73 -7.49
N ALA A 9 -1.09 -6.12 -8.47
CA ALA A 9 -1.37 -6.28 -9.89
C ALA A 9 -1.14 -7.73 -10.35
N ALA A 10 -0.16 -8.43 -9.76
CA ALA A 10 0.12 -9.85 -10.01
C ALA A 10 -0.87 -10.81 -9.33
N GLY A 11 -1.85 -10.31 -8.57
CA GLY A 11 -2.87 -11.13 -7.93
C GLY A 11 -2.58 -11.52 -6.48
N GLU A 12 -1.49 -11.04 -5.88
CA GLU A 12 -1.23 -11.26 -4.45
C GLU A 12 -2.33 -10.59 -3.61
N ARG A 13 -2.79 -11.30 -2.57
CA ARG A 13 -3.87 -10.84 -1.68
C ARG A 13 -3.52 -10.99 -0.20
N ASN A 14 -2.33 -11.47 0.14
CA ASN A 14 -1.81 -11.38 1.50
C ASN A 14 -1.40 -9.93 1.83
N LEU A 15 -2.41 -9.10 2.13
CA LEU A 15 -2.23 -7.66 2.32
C LEU A 15 -1.32 -7.34 3.51
N ASP A 16 -1.43 -8.11 4.59
CA ASP A 16 -0.61 -7.92 5.80
C ASP A 16 0.88 -8.11 5.50
N GLU A 17 1.21 -9.14 4.71
CA GLU A 17 2.60 -9.37 4.26
C GLU A 17 3.09 -8.26 3.33
N ILE A 18 2.26 -7.84 2.36
CA ILE A 18 2.59 -6.72 1.46
C ILE A 18 2.89 -5.45 2.27
N ILE A 19 2.04 -5.14 3.26
CA ILE A 19 2.16 -3.97 4.14
C ILE A 19 3.42 -4.08 5.01
N ALA A 20 3.67 -5.24 5.61
CA ALA A 20 4.85 -5.47 6.45
C ALA A 20 6.14 -5.26 5.66
N ILE A 21 6.24 -5.83 4.46
CA ILE A 21 7.40 -5.66 3.57
C ILE A 21 7.56 -4.19 3.16
N ALA A 22 6.47 -3.51 2.78
CA ALA A 22 6.52 -2.10 2.40
C ALA A 22 6.96 -1.19 3.56
N GLY A 23 6.52 -1.47 4.79
CA GLY A 23 6.95 -0.78 6.00
C GLY A 23 8.43 -1.00 6.29
N GLN A 24 8.92 -2.24 6.16
CA GLN A 24 10.34 -2.55 6.30
C GLN A 24 11.19 -1.80 5.26
N GLU A 25 10.79 -1.79 4.00
CA GLU A 25 11.51 -1.07 2.93
C GLU A 25 11.58 0.46 3.18
N LEU A 26 10.53 1.05 3.76
CA LEU A 26 10.55 2.46 4.17
C LEU A 26 11.56 2.69 5.29
N ASN A 27 11.55 1.82 6.30
CA ASN A 27 12.47 1.91 7.43
C ASN A 27 13.94 1.77 6.99
N GLU A 28 14.24 0.84 6.08
CA GLU A 28 15.57 0.65 5.50
C GLU A 28 16.07 1.87 4.70
N LYS A 29 15.15 2.72 4.21
CA LYS A 29 15.45 3.95 3.48
C LYS A 29 15.52 5.19 4.36
N GLY A 30 15.50 5.03 5.69
CA GLY A 30 15.61 6.12 6.66
C GLY A 30 14.29 6.85 6.96
N PHE A 31 13.16 6.32 6.47
CA PHE A 31 11.85 6.75 6.95
C PHE A 31 11.52 6.04 8.26
N ARG A 32 10.54 6.55 8.99
CA ARG A 32 9.81 5.80 10.01
C ARG A 32 8.39 5.62 9.49
N ALA A 33 8.06 4.40 9.05
CA ALA A 33 6.71 4.08 8.62
C ALA A 33 5.69 4.38 9.72
N ASP A 34 4.57 5.01 9.35
CA ASP A 34 3.49 5.39 10.27
C ASP A 34 2.28 4.50 10.06
N ASP A 35 1.62 4.66 8.91
CA ASP A 35 0.45 3.87 8.54
C ASP A 35 0.50 3.54 7.05
N ILE A 36 0.20 2.28 6.71
CA ILE A 36 0.08 1.81 5.34
C ILE A 36 -1.19 0.98 5.24
N GLN A 37 -2.09 1.38 4.36
CA GLN A 37 -3.36 0.70 4.14
C GLN A 37 -3.53 0.35 2.67
N ILE A 38 -4.17 -0.79 2.42
CA ILE A 38 -4.61 -1.19 1.08
C ILE A 38 -6.13 -1.29 1.13
N ARG A 39 -6.81 -0.49 0.31
CA ARG A 39 -8.26 -0.38 0.28
C ARG A 39 -8.78 -0.49 -1.14
N ASP A 40 -10.07 -0.72 -1.28
CA ASP A 40 -10.76 -0.52 -2.55
C ASP A 40 -10.66 0.95 -2.97
N ALA A 41 -10.27 1.21 -4.22
CA ALA A 41 -9.97 2.56 -4.69
C ALA A 41 -11.20 3.47 -4.78
N ASP A 42 -12.40 2.88 -4.91
CA ASP A 42 -13.64 3.63 -5.13
C ASP A 42 -14.40 3.87 -3.83
N THR A 43 -14.27 2.96 -2.87
CA THR A 43 -15.03 2.99 -1.61
C THR A 43 -14.19 3.25 -0.36
N LEU A 44 -12.87 3.11 -0.44
CA LEU A 44 -11.94 3.11 0.71
C LEU A 44 -12.23 2.04 1.77
N LEU A 45 -13.09 1.07 1.46
CA LEU A 45 -13.37 -0.08 2.31
C LEU A 45 -12.30 -1.17 2.10
N ALA A 46 -12.39 -2.25 2.88
CA ALA A 46 -11.57 -3.43 2.64
C ALA A 46 -11.78 -3.94 1.20
N LEU A 47 -10.72 -4.49 0.60
CA LEU A 47 -10.83 -5.15 -0.70
C LEU A 47 -11.83 -6.30 -0.62
N THR A 48 -12.58 -6.45 -1.70
CA THR A 48 -13.50 -7.57 -1.91
C THR A 48 -13.15 -8.28 -3.20
N GLU A 49 -13.75 -9.43 -3.44
CA GLU A 49 -13.63 -10.15 -4.73
C GLU A 49 -14.15 -9.32 -5.92
N ASN A 50 -15.03 -8.34 -5.66
CA ASN A 50 -15.57 -7.46 -6.69
C ASN A 50 -14.70 -6.22 -6.95
N SER A 51 -13.71 -5.95 -6.10
CA SER A 51 -12.83 -4.80 -6.25
C SER A 51 -12.05 -4.88 -7.56
N GLN A 52 -12.21 -3.89 -8.42
CA GLN A 52 -11.50 -3.82 -9.70
C GLN A 52 -10.17 -3.05 -9.59
N ARG A 53 -10.07 -2.18 -8.57
CA ARG A 53 -8.90 -1.34 -8.33
C ARG A 53 -8.65 -1.22 -6.84
N ALA A 54 -7.40 -1.35 -6.42
CA ALA A 54 -6.95 -1.04 -5.08
C ALA A 54 -6.32 0.36 -5.03
N VAL A 55 -6.35 0.99 -3.88
CA VAL A 55 -5.51 2.14 -3.53
C VAL A 55 -4.60 1.76 -2.37
N ILE A 56 -3.31 1.98 -2.54
CA ILE A 56 -2.32 1.90 -1.46
C ILE A 56 -2.20 3.31 -0.89
N LEU A 57 -2.46 3.48 0.40
CA LEU A 57 -2.32 4.71 1.15
C LEU A 57 -1.12 4.57 2.07
N MET A 58 -0.19 5.53 2.05
CA MET A 58 1.02 5.46 2.86
C MET A 58 1.25 6.79 3.58
N ALA A 59 1.61 6.69 4.85
CA ALA A 59 2.17 7.77 5.65
C ALA A 59 3.49 7.32 6.27
N ALA A 60 4.49 8.20 6.24
CA ALA A 60 5.78 7.96 6.88
C ALA A 60 6.45 9.27 7.29
N TRP A 61 7.30 9.20 8.32
CA TRP A 61 8.08 10.32 8.79
C TRP A 61 9.50 10.29 8.19
N LEU A 62 10.00 11.45 7.79
CA LEU A 62 11.40 11.69 7.43
C LEU A 62 11.92 12.85 8.28
N GLY A 63 12.60 12.53 9.38
CA GLY A 63 12.89 13.50 10.44
C GLY A 63 11.59 14.01 11.05
N GLU A 64 11.36 15.33 10.95
CA GLU A 64 10.16 16.00 11.46
C GLU A 64 9.05 16.13 10.40
N ALA A 65 9.34 15.83 9.13
CA ALA A 65 8.35 15.91 8.06
C ALA A 65 7.50 14.63 8.02
N ARG A 66 6.18 14.76 8.05
CA ARG A 66 5.24 13.66 7.78
C ARG A 66 4.80 13.73 6.33
N LEU A 67 5.18 12.72 5.56
CA LEU A 67 4.86 12.60 4.14
C LEU A 67 3.72 11.61 3.95
N ILE A 68 2.85 11.92 3.00
CA ILE A 68 1.80 11.03 2.54
C ILE A 68 1.96 10.79 1.04
N ASP A 69 1.56 9.61 0.60
CA ASP A 69 1.44 9.30 -0.81
C ASP A 69 0.34 8.27 -1.03
N ASN A 70 -0.16 8.18 -2.26
CA ASN A 70 -1.12 7.16 -2.65
C ASN A 70 -0.85 6.65 -4.07
N GLN A 71 -1.20 5.39 -4.31
CA GLN A 71 -1.07 4.77 -5.62
C GLN A 71 -2.26 3.86 -5.91
N ILE A 72 -2.95 4.11 -7.02
CA ILE A 72 -4.02 3.25 -7.53
C ILE A 72 -3.42 2.11 -8.37
N VAL A 73 -3.96 0.90 -8.19
CA VAL A 73 -3.52 -0.33 -8.84
C VAL A 73 -4.74 -1.03 -9.43
N ALA A 74 -4.71 -1.32 -10.73
CA ALA A 74 -5.70 -2.19 -11.34
C ALA A 74 -5.47 -3.64 -10.86
N LEU A 75 -6.52 -4.31 -10.42
CA LEU A 75 -6.43 -5.69 -9.92
C LEU A 75 -6.68 -6.67 -11.08
N ALA A 76 -5.77 -7.63 -11.26
CA ALA A 76 -6.03 -8.78 -12.12
C ALA A 76 -7.20 -9.58 -11.53
N ARG A 77 -8.08 -10.06 -12.42
CA ARG A 77 -9.17 -10.98 -12.07
C ARG A 77 -8.65 -12.39 -11.90
#